data_AF-A5DGI6-F1
#
_entry.id   AF-A5DGI6-F1
#
_cell.length_a   1.000
_cell.length_b   1.000
_cell.length_c   1.000
_cell.angle_alpha   90.00
_cell.angle_beta   90.00
_cell.angle_gamma   90.00
#
_symmetry.space_group_name_H-M   'P 1'
#
loop_
_entity.id
_entity.type
_entity.pdbx_description
1 polymer ?
#
loop_
_entity_poly.entity_id
_entity_poly.type
_entity_poly.pdbx_seq_one_letter_code
_entity_poly.pdbx_strand_id
1 'polypeptide(L)'
;MRGQGASCSTTAAAIKRVAAADFYILLMKLVSILAFATSTLAASSCNPLKATGCPGNVALATSIKEDFAESSKYFPIIKSEAQASYGSDGLTLSIKKRFDNPSFKSSFYIMFGKVEVVMQAAEGQGIVSSFYLQSDDLDEIDIEMLGGDDTQFQSNFFSKGNVQTYDRGEFHTVTPNPLENFHTYTIDWSKGSLTWSLDGQVVRTLLPNNPQGYPQTPMYIMGGIWAGGDSSNEPGTIEWAGGPTTYGPTYSMHIKSLIVTDYSTGDKYVYSNQSGSWQSIEAENGKVNGRQNQADADFKALQSGKSVEKEETSSSSRSSSTSSTSSSSSSSSSSTSSSSSSSSSLSSSSSSSESSSTFSSEKSSSSKLSSTISSSSSTKIYPKYVVTSKSIPTVSANESTHNSTSAAHTSTPQTSLAAQTSSSISNSSSSTSNNAAIIGISPLVFLPLLLI
;
A
#
# COMPACT_ATOMS: atom_id res chain seq x y z
N MET A 1 -86.07 24.85 -69.68
CA MET A 1 -85.38 25.26 -70.93
C MET A 1 -84.19 26.15 -70.56
N ARG A 2 -83.15 26.11 -71.41
CA ARG A 2 -81.83 26.77 -71.36
C ARG A 2 -81.72 28.14 -70.67
N GLY A 3 -80.54 28.40 -70.10
CA GLY A 3 -79.86 29.69 -70.28
C GLY A 3 -78.92 30.20 -69.17
N GLN A 4 -77.61 29.91 -69.32
CA GLN A 4 -76.40 30.71 -68.96
C GLN A 4 -76.06 31.14 -67.52
N GLY A 5 -74.75 31.01 -67.20
CA GLY A 5 -74.03 31.79 -66.18
C GLY A 5 -72.79 31.07 -65.63
N ALA A 6 -71.60 31.69 -65.75
CA ALA A 6 -70.25 31.22 -65.38
C ALA A 6 -70.02 31.18 -63.83
N SER A 7 -68.88 30.90 -63.17
CA SER A 7 -67.43 30.91 -63.44
C SER A 7 -66.66 30.34 -62.22
N CYS A 8 -65.40 29.92 -62.43
CA CYS A 8 -64.23 29.89 -61.52
C CYS A 8 -64.17 28.97 -60.27
N SER A 9 -63.26 27.99 -60.29
CA SER A 9 -62.59 27.40 -59.12
C SER A 9 -61.25 26.80 -59.54
N THR A 10 -60.18 27.02 -58.77
CA THR A 10 -59.33 25.97 -58.15
C THR A 10 -57.93 26.51 -57.83
N THR A 11 -57.82 27.17 -56.68
CA THR A 11 -56.56 27.37 -55.93
C THR A 11 -56.31 26.15 -55.05
N ALA A 12 -55.66 25.10 -55.58
CA ALA A 12 -55.35 23.88 -54.82
C ALA A 12 -53.97 23.26 -55.10
N ALA A 13 -53.01 24.05 -55.61
CA ALA A 13 -51.68 23.52 -56.01
C ALA A 13 -50.47 24.06 -55.21
N ALA A 14 -50.63 25.02 -54.30
CA ALA A 14 -49.49 25.67 -53.63
C ALA A 14 -49.15 25.17 -52.21
N ILE A 15 -50.00 24.35 -51.56
CA ILE A 15 -49.81 24.00 -50.13
C ILE A 15 -49.10 22.65 -49.92
N LYS A 16 -48.96 21.80 -50.95
CA LYS A 16 -48.35 20.46 -50.80
C LYS A 16 -46.82 20.40 -50.99
N ARG A 17 -46.13 21.51 -51.28
CA ARG A 17 -44.66 21.51 -51.47
C ARG A 17 -43.85 22.07 -50.30
N VAL A 18 -44.48 22.66 -49.29
CA VAL A 18 -43.76 23.21 -48.12
C VAL A 18 -43.67 22.18 -46.98
N ALA A 19 -44.63 21.27 -46.83
CA ALA A 19 -44.63 20.28 -45.75
C ALA A 19 -43.65 19.09 -45.92
N ALA A 20 -43.07 18.88 -47.11
CA ALA A 20 -42.13 17.78 -47.35
C ALA A 20 -40.65 18.18 -47.16
N ALA A 21 -40.33 19.48 -47.31
CA ALA A 21 -38.97 19.99 -47.10
C ALA A 21 -38.64 20.13 -45.61
N ASP A 22 -39.62 20.49 -44.78
CA ASP A 22 -39.42 20.66 -43.34
C ASP A 22 -39.36 19.33 -42.57
N PHE A 23 -39.91 18.23 -43.13
CA PHE A 23 -39.79 16.91 -42.51
C PHE A 23 -38.41 16.28 -42.74
N TYR A 24 -37.77 16.57 -43.88
CA TYR A 24 -36.43 16.05 -44.20
C TYR A 24 -35.31 16.79 -43.46
N ILE A 25 -35.49 18.09 -43.18
CA ILE A 25 -34.57 18.89 -42.37
C ILE A 25 -34.68 18.51 -40.87
N LEU A 26 -35.86 18.10 -40.41
CA LEU A 26 -36.04 17.57 -39.05
C LEU A 26 -35.44 16.16 -38.90
N LEU A 27 -35.56 15.30 -39.93
CA LEU A 27 -34.96 13.96 -39.91
C LEU A 27 -33.42 13.99 -40.05
N MET A 28 -32.86 14.96 -40.79
CA MET A 28 -31.40 15.15 -40.89
C MET A 28 -30.76 15.84 -39.68
N LYS A 29 -31.55 16.50 -38.81
CA LYS A 29 -31.08 17.02 -37.51
C LYS A 29 -31.16 15.99 -36.37
N LEU A 30 -31.84 14.86 -36.59
CA LEU A 30 -31.91 13.75 -35.63
C LEU A 30 -30.82 12.68 -35.82
N VAL A 31 -29.98 12.78 -36.86
CA VAL A 31 -28.94 11.77 -37.19
C VAL A 31 -27.50 12.28 -36.94
N SER A 32 -27.31 13.51 -36.44
CA SER A 32 -25.97 14.08 -36.17
C SER A 32 -25.71 14.49 -34.73
N ILE A 33 -26.39 13.84 -33.78
CA ILE A 33 -25.95 13.77 -32.37
C ILE A 33 -25.76 12.29 -32.03
N LEU A 34 -24.94 11.60 -32.83
CA LEU A 34 -24.11 10.55 -32.24
C LEU A 34 -22.97 11.29 -31.56
N ALA A 35 -23.30 11.92 -30.43
CA ALA A 35 -22.29 12.28 -29.46
C ALA A 35 -21.50 11.01 -29.23
N PHE A 36 -20.19 11.09 -29.44
CA PHE A 36 -19.26 10.17 -28.81
C PHE A 36 -19.53 10.26 -27.32
N ALA A 37 -20.50 9.46 -26.85
CA ALA A 37 -20.43 8.87 -25.54
C ALA A 37 -19.22 7.95 -25.65
N THR A 38 -18.02 8.54 -25.49
CA THR A 38 -16.97 7.81 -24.81
C THR A 38 -17.62 7.45 -23.50
N SER A 39 -18.16 6.24 -23.43
CA SER A 39 -18.34 5.57 -22.18
C SER A 39 -16.95 5.58 -21.55
N THR A 40 -16.68 6.59 -20.73
CA THR A 40 -15.84 6.40 -19.57
C THR A 40 -16.54 5.29 -18.80
N LEU A 41 -16.30 4.05 -19.24
CA LEU A 41 -16.37 2.91 -18.36
C LEU A 41 -15.49 3.37 -17.22
N ALA A 42 -16.12 3.79 -16.12
CA ALA A 42 -15.48 3.78 -14.82
C ALA A 42 -14.76 2.43 -14.82
N ALA A 43 -13.43 2.45 -14.87
CA ALA A 43 -12.65 1.24 -15.05
C ALA A 43 -13.08 0.32 -13.92
N SER A 44 -13.97 -0.62 -14.23
CA SER A 44 -14.35 -1.70 -13.35
C SER A 44 -13.02 -2.32 -12.99
N SER A 45 -12.68 -2.35 -11.70
CA SER A 45 -11.39 -2.77 -11.16
C SER A 45 -10.79 -3.91 -11.98
N CYS A 46 -9.94 -3.56 -12.95
CA CYS A 46 -9.48 -4.50 -13.96
C CYS A 46 -8.29 -5.22 -13.36
N ASN A 47 -8.51 -6.39 -12.78
CA ASN A 47 -7.41 -7.17 -12.25
C ASN A 47 -6.66 -7.86 -13.41
N PRO A 48 -5.40 -7.49 -13.69
CA PRO A 48 -4.67 -7.95 -14.86
C PRO A 48 -4.24 -9.43 -14.77
N LEU A 49 -4.40 -10.09 -13.62
CA LEU A 49 -4.21 -11.54 -13.50
C LEU A 49 -5.43 -12.33 -13.96
N LYS A 50 -6.60 -11.70 -13.98
CA LYS A 50 -7.90 -12.34 -14.25
C LYS A 50 -8.51 -11.90 -15.57
N ALA A 51 -8.23 -10.69 -16.01
CA ALA A 51 -8.73 -10.11 -17.25
C ALA A 51 -7.58 -9.80 -18.22
N THR A 52 -7.91 -9.75 -19.51
CA THR A 52 -7.02 -9.24 -20.56
C THR A 52 -7.51 -7.87 -21.02
N GLY A 53 -6.61 -7.06 -21.60
CA GLY A 53 -6.96 -5.74 -22.11
C GLY A 53 -7.26 -4.69 -21.03
N CYS A 54 -6.70 -4.85 -19.82
CA CYS A 54 -6.76 -3.79 -18.82
C CYS A 54 -6.12 -2.50 -19.36
N PRO A 55 -6.73 -1.33 -19.12
CA PRO A 55 -6.15 -0.07 -19.54
C PRO A 55 -4.82 0.16 -18.84
N GLY A 56 -3.86 0.79 -19.54
CA GLY A 56 -2.59 1.18 -18.92
C GLY A 56 -2.79 2.16 -17.77
N ASN A 57 -2.06 1.95 -16.68
CA ASN A 57 -2.08 2.79 -15.50
C ASN A 57 -1.29 4.08 -15.75
N VAL A 58 -1.88 5.25 -15.53
CA VAL A 58 -1.18 6.54 -15.73
C VAL A 58 0.05 6.63 -14.83
N ALA A 59 1.23 6.86 -15.41
CA ALA A 59 2.48 6.93 -14.67
C ALA A 59 2.70 8.34 -14.08
N LEU A 60 3.35 8.42 -12.92
CA LEU A 60 3.86 9.69 -12.41
C LEU A 60 5.07 10.16 -13.23
N ALA A 61 6.03 9.26 -13.45
CA ALA A 61 7.24 9.47 -14.25
C ALA A 61 8.11 10.70 -13.85
N THR A 62 7.93 11.19 -12.63
CA THR A 62 8.63 12.35 -12.08
C THR A 62 8.70 12.25 -10.56
N SER A 63 9.21 13.31 -9.93
CA SER A 63 9.23 13.51 -8.49
C SER A 63 8.32 14.68 -8.13
N ILE A 64 7.49 14.54 -7.10
CA ILE A 64 6.58 15.58 -6.60
C ILE A 64 6.67 15.71 -5.09
N LYS A 65 6.34 16.91 -4.61
CA LYS A 65 6.04 17.18 -3.21
C LYS A 65 4.69 17.88 -3.12
N GLU A 66 3.85 17.43 -2.19
CA GLU A 66 2.55 18.00 -1.88
C GLU A 66 2.56 18.39 -0.40
N ASP A 67 2.21 19.62 -0.09
CA ASP A 67 2.12 20.13 1.30
C ASP A 67 0.68 20.24 1.80
N PHE A 68 -0.31 20.00 0.92
CA PHE A 68 -1.72 20.04 1.26
C PHE A 68 -2.16 21.35 1.93
N ALA A 69 -1.51 22.47 1.58
CA ALA A 69 -1.99 23.79 1.95
C ALA A 69 -3.37 24.08 1.30
N GLU A 70 -3.60 23.49 0.11
CA GLU A 70 -4.86 23.52 -0.63
C GLU A 70 -5.15 22.13 -1.24
N SER A 71 -6.28 22.01 -1.94
CA SER A 71 -6.65 20.76 -2.62
C SER A 71 -5.59 20.33 -3.64
N SER A 72 -5.16 19.08 -3.54
CA SER A 72 -4.17 18.51 -4.45
C SER A 72 -4.81 17.99 -5.74
N LYS A 73 -4.24 18.38 -6.90
CA LYS A 73 -4.57 17.74 -8.19
C LYS A 73 -4.02 16.32 -8.29
N TYR A 74 -3.01 15.99 -7.49
CA TYR A 74 -2.36 14.68 -7.50
C TYR A 74 -3.14 13.68 -6.66
N PHE A 75 -3.69 14.13 -5.54
CA PHE A 75 -4.38 13.31 -4.55
C PHE A 75 -5.82 13.81 -4.30
N PRO A 76 -6.74 13.68 -5.28
CA PRO A 76 -8.14 14.03 -5.08
C PRO A 76 -8.77 13.19 -3.96
N ILE A 77 -9.68 13.81 -3.21
CA ILE A 77 -10.54 13.12 -2.26
C ILE A 77 -11.56 12.30 -3.05
N ILE A 78 -11.66 11.00 -2.76
CA ILE A 78 -12.52 10.06 -3.49
C ILE A 78 -13.71 9.57 -2.66
N LYS A 79 -13.67 9.75 -1.33
CA LYS A 79 -14.75 9.38 -0.41
C LYS A 79 -14.93 10.45 0.64
N SER A 80 -16.18 10.67 1.05
CA SER A 80 -16.55 11.58 2.16
C SER A 80 -15.87 12.96 2.07
N GLU A 81 -16.01 13.64 0.93
CA GLU A 81 -15.31 14.91 0.64
C GLU A 81 -15.63 16.02 1.66
N ALA A 82 -16.85 16.07 2.18
CA ALA A 82 -17.26 17.04 3.21
C ALA A 82 -16.54 16.84 4.57
N GLN A 83 -15.79 15.75 4.71
CA GLN A 83 -15.00 15.39 5.88
C GLN A 83 -13.49 15.64 5.65
N ALA A 84 -13.11 16.19 4.51
CA ALA A 84 -11.76 16.66 4.22
C ALA A 84 -11.65 18.18 4.36
N SER A 85 -10.52 18.65 4.88
CA SER A 85 -10.18 20.08 4.94
C SER A 85 -8.67 20.28 4.82
N TYR A 86 -8.25 21.47 4.39
CA TYR A 86 -6.84 21.83 4.16
C TYR A 86 -6.45 23.02 5.04
N GLY A 87 -5.20 23.06 5.50
CA GLY A 87 -4.74 24.13 6.39
C GLY A 87 -3.27 23.98 6.79
N SER A 88 -2.91 24.58 7.94
CA SER A 88 -1.52 24.58 8.46
C SER A 88 -0.99 23.19 8.81
N ASP A 89 -1.90 22.26 9.12
CA ASP A 89 -1.58 20.86 9.41
C ASP A 89 -1.65 19.97 8.16
N GLY A 90 -1.77 20.59 6.98
CA GLY A 90 -1.97 19.93 5.70
C GLY A 90 -3.41 19.46 5.52
N LEU A 91 -3.57 18.24 5.00
CA LEU A 91 -4.85 17.59 4.79
C LEU A 91 -5.34 16.98 6.11
N THR A 92 -6.52 17.41 6.56
CA THR A 92 -7.25 16.82 7.69
C THR A 92 -8.43 16.01 7.19
N LEU A 93 -8.49 14.73 7.58
CA LEU A 93 -9.60 13.82 7.27
C LEU A 93 -10.28 13.43 8.58
N SER A 94 -11.61 13.57 8.67
CA SER A 94 -12.33 13.40 9.94
C SER A 94 -13.49 12.40 9.88
N ILE A 95 -13.58 11.53 10.88
CA ILE A 95 -14.79 10.75 11.19
C ILE A 95 -15.62 11.56 12.18
N LYS A 96 -16.82 11.98 11.76
CA LYS A 96 -17.79 12.71 12.60
C LYS A 96 -18.96 11.82 13.00
N LYS A 97 -19.26 10.81 12.19
CA LYS A 97 -20.34 9.85 12.42
C LYS A 97 -20.00 8.48 11.84
N ARG A 98 -20.80 7.47 12.23
CA ARG A 98 -20.72 6.12 11.68
C ARG A 98 -20.77 6.14 10.15
N PHE A 99 -19.92 5.32 9.54
CA PHE A 99 -19.70 5.18 8.10
C PHE A 99 -19.01 6.37 7.41
N ASP A 100 -18.57 7.40 8.13
CA ASP A 100 -17.57 8.30 7.56
C ASP A 100 -16.28 7.49 7.29
N ASN A 101 -15.78 7.61 6.07
CA ASN A 101 -14.51 7.03 5.62
C ASN A 101 -13.92 7.98 4.57
N PRO A 102 -13.40 9.15 4.99
CA PRO A 102 -12.72 10.06 4.08
C PRO A 102 -11.37 9.52 3.65
N SER A 103 -11.12 9.53 2.34
CA SER A 103 -9.88 9.04 1.75
C SER A 103 -9.54 9.74 0.43
N PHE A 104 -8.25 9.82 0.13
CA PHE A 104 -7.72 10.28 -1.15
C PHE A 104 -7.08 9.12 -1.92
N LYS A 105 -6.99 9.29 -3.24
CA LYS A 105 -6.28 8.38 -4.15
C LYS A 105 -5.38 9.18 -5.07
N SER A 106 -4.16 8.73 -5.34
CA SER A 106 -3.33 9.34 -6.36
C SER A 106 -3.94 9.18 -7.75
N SER A 107 -3.82 10.22 -8.57
CA SER A 107 -4.26 10.25 -9.98
C SER A 107 -3.32 9.50 -10.92
N PHE A 108 -2.26 8.91 -10.36
CA PHE A 108 -1.17 8.24 -11.03
C PHE A 108 -0.76 6.99 -10.25
N TYR A 109 0.06 6.17 -10.88
CA TYR A 109 0.76 5.04 -10.31
C TYR A 109 2.27 5.34 -10.35
N ILE A 110 3.02 4.70 -9.47
CA ILE A 110 4.48 4.61 -9.55
C ILE A 110 4.89 3.16 -9.78
N MET A 111 6.03 2.95 -10.43
CA MET A 111 6.60 1.61 -10.60
C MET A 111 8.00 1.59 -10.01
N PHE A 112 8.08 1.06 -8.78
CA PHE A 112 9.16 1.32 -7.83
C PHE A 112 9.31 2.83 -7.53
N GLY A 113 9.94 3.16 -6.40
CA GLY A 113 10.06 4.54 -5.99
C GLY A 113 10.31 4.72 -4.51
N LYS A 114 10.32 5.99 -4.09
CA LYS A 114 10.20 6.37 -2.68
C LYS A 114 8.96 7.19 -2.43
N VAL A 115 8.27 6.88 -1.35
CA VAL A 115 7.13 7.63 -0.83
C VAL A 115 7.43 8.00 0.61
N GLU A 116 7.43 9.29 0.93
CA GLU A 116 7.55 9.80 2.30
C GLU A 116 6.27 10.54 2.65
N VAL A 117 5.66 10.15 3.77
CA VAL A 117 4.48 10.80 4.33
C VAL A 117 4.79 11.35 5.71
N VAL A 118 4.45 12.63 5.93
CA VAL A 118 4.46 13.23 7.26
C VAL A 118 3.02 13.26 7.75
N MET A 119 2.70 12.46 8.77
CA MET A 119 1.33 12.33 9.26
C MET A 119 1.24 12.17 10.77
N GLN A 120 0.10 12.57 11.31
CA GLN A 120 -0.36 12.34 12.68
C GLN A 120 -1.63 11.49 12.61
N ALA A 121 -1.65 10.38 13.33
CA ALA A 121 -2.78 9.46 13.34
C ALA A 121 -3.94 9.99 14.20
N ALA A 122 -5.14 9.52 13.91
CA ALA A 122 -6.30 9.86 14.72
C ALA A 122 -6.34 9.05 16.02
N GLU A 123 -6.60 9.74 17.14
CA GLU A 123 -6.95 9.07 18.39
C GLU A 123 -8.36 8.45 18.34
N GLY A 124 -8.60 7.42 19.15
CA GLY A 124 -9.91 6.77 19.31
C GLY A 124 -9.84 5.25 19.18
N GLN A 125 -10.37 4.54 20.17
CA GLN A 125 -10.46 3.08 20.12
C GLN A 125 -11.25 2.62 18.87
N GLY A 126 -10.70 1.67 18.13
CA GLY A 126 -11.31 1.15 16.90
C GLY A 126 -11.17 2.07 15.68
N ILE A 127 -10.55 3.25 15.81
CA ILE A 127 -10.25 4.14 14.69
C ILE A 127 -8.93 3.72 14.06
N VAL A 128 -8.86 3.71 12.74
CA VAL A 128 -7.68 3.33 11.97
C VAL A 128 -7.30 4.47 11.05
N SER A 129 -6.03 4.86 11.08
CA SER A 129 -5.41 5.77 10.11
C SER A 129 -4.52 4.97 9.19
N SER A 130 -4.82 4.99 7.90
CA SER A 130 -4.22 4.14 6.88
C SER A 130 -3.49 4.98 5.83
N PHE A 131 -2.30 4.55 5.45
CA PHE A 131 -1.56 5.06 4.30
C PHE A 131 -0.92 3.88 3.56
N TYR A 132 -1.27 3.70 2.30
CA TYR A 132 -0.87 2.49 1.57
C TYR A 132 -0.66 2.72 0.09
N LEU A 133 0.11 1.81 -0.51
CA LEU A 133 0.26 1.66 -1.95
C LEU A 133 -0.46 0.39 -2.38
N GLN A 134 -1.23 0.43 -3.47
CA GLN A 134 -1.89 -0.76 -3.99
C GLN A 134 -1.96 -0.76 -5.52
N SER A 135 -1.82 -1.94 -6.11
CA SER A 135 -1.84 -2.17 -7.54
C SER A 135 -3.17 -2.75 -7.99
N ASP A 136 -3.41 -2.77 -9.30
CA ASP A 136 -4.62 -3.39 -9.86
C ASP A 136 -4.61 -4.92 -9.72
N ASP A 137 -3.43 -5.53 -9.52
CA ASP A 137 -3.29 -6.97 -9.24
C ASP A 137 -3.30 -7.31 -7.75
N LEU A 138 -3.46 -6.32 -6.88
CA LEU A 138 -3.54 -6.42 -5.42
C LEU A 138 -2.21 -6.77 -4.74
N ASP A 139 -1.06 -6.50 -5.38
CA ASP A 139 0.14 -6.17 -4.61
C ASP A 139 -0.11 -4.89 -3.78
N GLU A 140 0.32 -4.87 -2.52
CA GLU A 140 -0.01 -3.82 -1.53
C GLU A 140 1.13 -3.61 -0.53
N ILE A 141 1.31 -2.37 -0.04
CA ILE A 141 2.28 -1.96 0.97
C ILE A 141 1.61 -0.98 1.92
N ASP A 142 1.59 -1.28 3.21
CA ASP A 142 0.77 -0.57 4.19
C ASP A 142 1.58 0.07 5.32
N ILE A 143 1.04 1.18 5.82
CA ILE A 143 1.33 1.81 7.10
C ILE A 143 -0.02 2.07 7.79
N GLU A 144 -0.26 1.37 8.89
CA GLU A 144 -1.52 1.43 9.64
C GLU A 144 -1.26 1.85 11.10
N MET A 145 -2.01 2.82 11.61
CA MET A 145 -2.00 3.20 13.03
C MET A 145 -3.38 3.01 13.63
N LEU A 146 -3.41 2.49 14.84
CA LEU A 146 -4.63 2.24 15.59
C LEU A 146 -4.82 3.36 16.62
N GLY A 147 -5.96 4.04 16.60
CA GLY A 147 -6.22 5.19 17.48
C GLY A 147 -6.35 4.84 18.96
N GLY A 148 -6.40 3.55 19.30
CA GLY A 148 -6.31 3.04 20.67
C GLY A 148 -4.90 2.69 21.13
N ASP A 149 -3.89 2.85 20.27
CA ASP A 149 -2.49 2.50 20.53
C ASP A 149 -1.57 3.69 20.20
N ASP A 150 -1.07 4.31 21.26
CA ASP A 150 -0.21 5.49 21.21
C ASP A 150 1.29 5.17 21.15
N THR A 151 1.65 3.92 20.84
CA THR A 151 3.04 3.45 20.95
C THR A 151 3.63 2.86 19.69
N GLN A 152 2.83 2.59 18.65
CA GLN A 152 3.31 1.85 17.49
C GLN A 152 2.52 2.11 16.21
N PHE A 153 3.13 1.80 15.07
CA PHE A 153 2.44 1.60 13.80
C PHE A 153 2.66 0.18 13.30
N GLN A 154 1.75 -0.32 12.48
CA GLN A 154 1.87 -1.60 11.79
C GLN A 154 2.32 -1.36 10.34
N SER A 155 3.40 -2.01 9.94
CA SER A 155 3.74 -2.21 8.53
C SER A 155 3.10 -3.51 8.03
N ASN A 156 2.58 -3.53 6.82
CA ASN A 156 2.07 -4.75 6.18
C ASN A 156 2.36 -4.73 4.67
N PHE A 157 2.22 -5.88 4.03
CA PHE A 157 2.33 -5.98 2.58
C PHE A 157 1.50 -7.17 2.09
N PHE A 158 0.85 -7.07 0.93
CA PHE A 158 0.22 -8.21 0.27
C PHE A 158 0.87 -8.43 -1.08
N SER A 159 0.93 -9.68 -1.53
CA SER A 159 1.25 -9.97 -2.93
C SER A 159 0.07 -10.63 -3.62
N LYS A 160 -0.37 -10.04 -4.73
CA LYS A 160 -1.43 -10.54 -5.61
C LYS A 160 -2.75 -10.83 -4.86
N GLY A 161 -3.04 -10.04 -3.82
CA GLY A 161 -4.24 -10.19 -3.00
C GLY A 161 -4.26 -11.47 -2.17
N ASN A 162 -3.11 -12.09 -1.89
CA ASN A 162 -3.04 -13.29 -1.08
C ASN A 162 -3.29 -12.96 0.40
N VAL A 163 -4.48 -13.31 0.88
CA VAL A 163 -4.93 -13.14 2.28
C VAL A 163 -5.01 -14.46 3.05
N GLN A 164 -4.39 -15.55 2.56
CA GLN A 164 -4.47 -16.87 3.20
C GLN A 164 -3.86 -16.90 4.61
N THR A 165 -2.88 -16.04 4.86
CA THR A 165 -2.19 -15.89 6.16
C THR A 165 -2.19 -14.44 6.62
N TYR A 166 -2.16 -14.27 7.95
CA TYR A 166 -2.11 -12.99 8.65
C TYR A 166 -0.75 -12.74 9.32
N ASP A 167 0.32 -13.32 8.77
CA ASP A 167 1.68 -13.33 9.32
C ASP A 167 2.60 -12.24 8.74
N ARG A 168 2.05 -11.38 7.88
CA ARG A 168 2.81 -10.33 7.16
C ARG A 168 2.89 -8.99 7.90
N GLY A 169 2.01 -8.76 8.87
CA GLY A 169 2.01 -7.55 9.69
C GLY A 169 3.13 -7.54 10.73
N GLU A 170 3.86 -6.43 10.84
CA GLU A 170 4.85 -6.21 11.90
C GLU A 170 4.63 -4.83 12.53
N PHE A 171 4.64 -4.78 13.86
CA PHE A 171 4.49 -3.55 14.64
C PHE A 171 5.85 -2.95 15.00
N HIS A 172 5.94 -1.63 14.92
CA HIS A 172 7.15 -0.84 15.17
C HIS A 172 6.85 0.26 16.17
N THR A 173 7.69 0.39 17.19
CA THR A 173 7.53 1.42 18.23
C THR A 173 7.71 2.82 17.64
N VAL A 174 6.81 3.73 18.00
CA VAL A 174 6.85 5.16 17.65
C VAL A 174 6.99 5.98 18.92
N THR A 175 7.91 6.95 18.91
CA THR A 175 8.09 7.90 20.01
C THR A 175 8.56 9.25 19.47
N PRO A 176 7.95 10.39 19.86
CA PRO A 176 6.80 10.53 20.78
C PRO A 176 5.47 9.93 20.26
N ASN A 177 4.37 10.12 21.00
CA ASN A 177 3.04 9.56 20.70
C ASN A 177 2.58 9.92 19.26
N PRO A 178 2.30 8.96 18.35
CA PRO A 178 1.88 9.21 16.98
C PRO A 178 0.45 9.76 16.83
N LEU A 179 -0.35 9.69 17.89
CA LEU A 179 -1.71 10.26 17.94
C LEU A 179 -1.69 11.77 18.24
N GLU A 180 -0.58 12.27 18.80
CA GLU A 180 -0.41 13.67 19.21
C GLU A 180 0.71 14.39 18.43
N ASN A 181 1.55 13.66 17.70
CA ASN A 181 2.72 14.19 17.01
C ASN A 181 2.78 13.72 15.57
N PHE A 182 3.29 14.59 14.69
CA PHE A 182 3.63 14.21 13.34
C PHE A 182 4.91 13.36 13.33
N HIS A 183 4.86 12.26 12.59
CA HIS A 183 6.00 11.41 12.28
C HIS A 183 6.20 11.31 10.77
N THR A 184 7.45 11.03 10.38
CA THR A 184 7.82 10.81 8.99
C THR A 184 7.91 9.32 8.73
N TYR A 185 7.08 8.80 7.84
CA TYR A 185 7.11 7.41 7.42
C TYR A 185 7.58 7.35 5.96
N THR A 186 8.58 6.52 5.69
CA THR A 186 9.14 6.38 4.34
C THR A 186 9.04 4.94 3.88
N ILE A 187 8.48 4.75 2.68
CA ILE A 187 8.52 3.51 1.91
C ILE A 187 9.56 3.69 0.81
N ASP A 188 10.63 2.89 0.82
CA ASP A 188 11.60 2.78 -0.27
C ASP A 188 11.41 1.42 -0.94
N TRP A 189 10.80 1.44 -2.13
CA TRP A 189 10.34 0.25 -2.83
C TRP A 189 11.11 0.10 -4.14
N SER A 190 11.93 -0.94 -4.24
CA SER A 190 12.71 -1.26 -5.43
C SER A 190 12.48 -2.70 -5.88
N LYS A 191 13.07 -3.10 -7.01
CA LYS A 191 13.10 -4.51 -7.42
C LYS A 191 13.89 -5.42 -6.48
N GLY A 192 14.77 -4.85 -5.64
CA GLY A 192 15.72 -5.59 -4.80
C GLY A 192 15.36 -5.63 -3.32
N SER A 193 14.59 -4.66 -2.84
CA SER A 193 14.15 -4.55 -1.45
C SER A 193 13.01 -3.55 -1.32
N LEU A 194 12.17 -3.79 -0.31
CA LEU A 194 11.15 -2.89 0.16
C LEU A 194 11.47 -2.56 1.62
N THR A 195 11.65 -1.27 1.93
CA THR A 195 12.09 -0.81 3.24
C THR A 195 11.10 0.20 3.80
N TRP A 196 10.69 0.00 5.05
CA TRP A 196 9.95 0.98 5.85
C TRP A 196 10.93 1.69 6.78
N SER A 197 10.83 3.00 6.83
CA SER A 197 11.57 3.84 7.77
C SER A 197 10.62 4.73 8.58
N LEU A 198 10.99 4.97 9.83
CA LEU A 198 10.32 5.88 10.75
C LEU A 198 11.33 6.96 11.16
N ASP A 199 10.99 8.22 10.94
CA ASP A 199 11.81 9.40 11.27
C ASP A 199 13.26 9.27 10.76
N GLY A 200 13.40 8.77 9.53
CA GLY A 200 14.68 8.56 8.85
C GLY A 200 15.40 7.26 9.21
N GLN A 201 14.88 6.46 10.14
CA GLN A 201 15.50 5.22 10.61
C GLN A 201 14.77 4.01 10.02
N VAL A 202 15.52 3.09 9.41
CA VAL A 202 14.96 1.83 8.89
C VAL A 202 14.45 0.97 10.04
N VAL A 203 13.18 0.56 9.96
CA VAL A 203 12.54 -0.32 10.95
C VAL A 203 12.20 -1.69 10.38
N ARG A 204 12.01 -1.81 9.06
CA ARG A 204 11.73 -3.09 8.39
C ARG A 204 12.31 -3.14 6.98
N THR A 205 12.77 -4.31 6.56
CA THR A 205 13.14 -4.57 5.16
C THR A 205 12.61 -5.93 4.73
N LEU A 206 11.89 -5.95 3.61
CA LEU A 206 11.39 -7.13 2.91
C LEU A 206 12.23 -7.37 1.66
N LEU A 207 12.66 -8.62 1.44
CA LEU A 207 13.40 -9.03 0.25
C LEU A 207 12.50 -9.78 -0.75
N PRO A 208 12.80 -9.73 -2.06
CA PRO A 208 11.99 -10.37 -3.10
C PRO A 208 11.84 -11.89 -2.99
N ASN A 209 12.70 -12.57 -2.24
CA ASN A 209 12.65 -14.02 -2.01
C ASN A 209 11.81 -14.41 -0.78
N ASN A 210 11.09 -13.46 -0.17
CA ASN A 210 10.21 -13.72 0.95
C ASN A 210 9.11 -14.74 0.54
N PRO A 211 8.83 -15.78 1.36
CA PRO A 211 7.92 -16.85 0.98
C PRO A 211 6.45 -16.41 0.89
N GLN A 212 6.08 -15.29 1.52
CA GLN A 212 4.75 -14.69 1.40
C GLN A 212 4.60 -13.80 0.14
N GLY A 213 5.64 -13.70 -0.68
CA GLY A 213 5.64 -12.93 -1.93
C GLY A 213 6.32 -11.57 -1.81
N TYR A 214 6.21 -10.78 -2.87
CA TYR A 214 6.83 -9.46 -2.95
C TYR A 214 6.02 -8.52 -3.86
N PRO A 215 5.60 -7.34 -3.36
CA PRO A 215 4.94 -6.32 -4.15
C PRO A 215 5.86 -5.82 -5.27
N GLN A 216 5.41 -5.92 -6.52
CA GLN A 216 6.28 -5.74 -7.68
C GLN A 216 5.56 -5.22 -8.92
N THR A 217 4.35 -4.69 -8.79
CA THR A 217 3.58 -4.14 -9.91
C THR A 217 3.17 -2.70 -9.62
N PRO A 218 2.84 -1.88 -10.63
CA PRO A 218 2.59 -0.45 -10.45
C PRO A 218 1.52 -0.19 -9.40
N MET A 219 1.78 0.73 -8.48
CA MET A 219 0.86 1.04 -7.39
C MET A 219 0.44 2.50 -7.39
N TYR A 220 -0.85 2.74 -7.17
CA TYR A 220 -1.34 4.04 -6.72
C TYR A 220 -1.10 4.18 -5.21
N ILE A 221 -1.19 5.40 -4.71
CA ILE A 221 -1.08 5.75 -3.29
C ILE A 221 -2.46 6.15 -2.78
N MET A 222 -2.80 5.70 -1.58
CA MET A 222 -4.03 6.02 -0.88
C MET A 222 -3.71 6.42 0.56
N GLY A 223 -4.58 7.24 1.13
CA GLY A 223 -4.59 7.47 2.56
C GLY A 223 -5.98 7.86 3.04
N GLY A 224 -6.31 7.48 4.27
CA GLY A 224 -7.65 7.68 4.81
C GLY A 224 -7.78 7.27 6.27
N ILE A 225 -8.92 7.63 6.84
CA ILE A 225 -9.30 7.29 8.21
C ILE A 225 -10.63 6.56 8.18
N TRP A 226 -10.74 5.46 8.92
CA TRP A 226 -11.95 4.62 8.96
C TRP A 226 -12.15 3.97 10.33
N ALA A 227 -13.38 3.51 10.59
CA ALA A 227 -13.74 2.83 11.83
C ALA A 227 -13.58 1.31 11.68
N GLY A 228 -12.38 0.78 11.96
CA GLY A 228 -12.12 -0.66 12.02
C GLY A 228 -12.93 -1.38 13.09
N GLY A 229 -13.22 -0.68 14.20
CA GLY A 229 -14.05 -1.14 15.29
C GLY A 229 -15.57 -1.00 15.06
N ASP A 230 -16.03 -0.67 13.85
CA ASP A 230 -17.46 -0.62 13.57
C ASP A 230 -18.11 -2.00 13.81
N SER A 231 -19.29 -2.02 14.45
CA SER A 231 -20.00 -3.25 14.78
C SER A 231 -20.50 -4.06 13.58
N SER A 232 -20.46 -3.52 12.36
CA SER A 232 -20.72 -4.26 11.13
C SER A 232 -19.50 -4.94 10.52
N ASN A 233 -18.29 -4.65 11.02
CA ASN A 233 -17.08 -5.31 10.54
C ASN A 233 -16.94 -6.72 11.12
N GLU A 234 -16.09 -7.53 10.48
CA GLU A 234 -15.78 -8.86 10.98
C GLU A 234 -15.16 -8.80 12.38
N PRO A 235 -15.47 -9.75 13.28
CA PRO A 235 -14.96 -9.74 14.65
C PRO A 235 -13.44 -9.62 14.74
N GLY A 236 -12.71 -10.25 13.82
CA GLY A 236 -11.25 -10.15 13.75
C GLY A 236 -10.75 -8.76 13.37
N THR A 237 -11.46 -8.02 12.52
CA THR A 237 -11.14 -6.61 12.21
C THR A 237 -11.35 -5.72 13.43
N ILE A 238 -12.47 -5.93 14.15
CA ILE A 238 -12.78 -5.15 15.35
C ILE A 238 -11.73 -5.42 16.44
N GLU A 239 -11.33 -6.67 16.63
CA GLU A 239 -10.28 -7.06 17.57
C GLU A 239 -8.93 -6.45 17.17
N TRP A 240 -8.53 -6.57 15.90
CA TRP A 240 -7.30 -5.98 15.38
C TRP A 240 -7.28 -4.46 15.55
N ALA A 241 -8.39 -3.77 15.33
CA ALA A 241 -8.51 -2.32 15.52
C ALA A 241 -8.47 -1.86 16.99
N GLY A 242 -8.31 -2.80 17.93
CA GLY A 242 -8.23 -2.52 19.37
C GLY A 242 -9.59 -2.48 20.07
N GLY A 243 -10.68 -2.90 19.42
CA GLY A 243 -12.02 -3.00 19.99
C GLY A 243 -13.07 -2.11 19.31
N PRO A 244 -14.32 -2.10 19.84
CA PRO A 244 -15.43 -1.37 19.22
C PRO A 244 -15.23 0.14 19.17
N THR A 245 -15.58 0.76 18.06
CA THR A 245 -15.55 2.22 17.89
C THR A 245 -16.69 2.87 18.65
N THR A 246 -16.38 3.91 19.42
CA THR A 246 -17.38 4.79 20.03
C THR A 246 -17.66 5.97 19.10
N TYR A 247 -18.91 6.18 18.69
CA TYR A 247 -19.31 7.33 17.88
C TYR A 247 -19.82 8.49 18.74
N GLY A 248 -19.62 9.73 18.28
CA GLY A 248 -20.01 10.95 18.99
C GLY A 248 -18.91 12.00 18.99
N PRO A 249 -17.67 11.65 19.42
CA PRO A 249 -16.49 12.48 19.20
C PRO A 249 -16.16 12.60 17.71
N THR A 250 -15.38 13.62 17.36
CA THR A 250 -14.74 13.72 16.04
C THR A 250 -13.32 13.18 16.13
N TYR A 251 -12.98 12.25 15.25
CA TYR A 251 -11.63 11.69 15.13
C TYR A 251 -11.00 12.21 13.85
N SER A 252 -9.76 12.70 13.91
CA SER A 252 -9.10 13.30 12.75
C SER A 252 -7.68 12.78 12.60
N MET A 253 -7.32 12.36 11.38
CA MET A 253 -5.93 12.18 10.99
C MET A 253 -5.47 13.42 10.24
N HIS A 254 -4.17 13.72 10.31
CA HIS A 254 -3.56 14.84 9.61
C HIS A 254 -2.41 14.34 8.74
N ILE A 255 -2.36 14.80 7.50
CA ILE A 255 -1.27 14.53 6.56
C ILE A 255 -0.68 15.87 6.15
N LYS A 256 0.49 16.15 6.69
CA LYS A 256 1.17 17.43 6.52
C LYS A 256 1.86 17.54 5.17
N SER A 257 2.44 16.46 4.68
CA SER A 257 3.07 16.46 3.35
C SER A 257 3.32 15.07 2.81
N LEU A 258 3.44 14.98 1.49
CA LEU A 258 3.91 13.82 0.75
C LEU A 258 5.08 14.18 -0.16
N ILE A 259 6.10 13.32 -0.21
CA ILE A 259 7.08 13.28 -1.29
C ILE A 259 6.91 11.96 -2.02
N VAL A 260 6.79 12.01 -3.34
CA VAL A 260 6.70 10.81 -4.19
C VAL A 260 7.72 10.92 -5.29
N THR A 261 8.54 9.89 -5.44
CA THR A 261 9.51 9.79 -6.52
C THR A 261 9.31 8.48 -7.27
N ASP A 262 8.98 8.59 -8.55
CA ASP A 262 8.85 7.44 -9.43
C ASP A 262 10.23 7.08 -9.99
N TYR A 263 10.67 5.83 -9.85
CA TYR A 263 11.93 5.37 -10.43
C TYR A 263 11.84 5.15 -11.94
N SER A 264 10.63 5.14 -12.49
CA SER A 264 10.35 4.84 -13.88
C SER A 264 10.04 6.10 -14.69
N THR A 265 10.10 5.98 -16.02
CA THR A 265 9.76 7.04 -16.99
C THR A 265 8.65 6.55 -17.91
N GLY A 266 7.98 7.45 -18.62
CA GLY A 266 6.93 7.10 -19.60
C GLY A 266 5.56 7.66 -19.21
N ASP A 267 4.55 7.37 -20.03
CA ASP A 267 3.20 7.92 -19.85
C ASP A 267 2.30 7.00 -19.04
N LYS A 268 2.47 5.68 -19.21
CA LYS A 268 1.63 4.65 -18.59
C LYS A 268 2.41 3.37 -18.32
N TYR A 269 1.94 2.60 -17.34
CA TYR A 269 2.35 1.22 -17.12
C TYR A 269 1.32 0.25 -17.70
N VAL A 270 1.79 -0.72 -18.47
CA VAL A 270 0.95 -1.74 -19.12
C VAL A 270 1.42 -3.12 -18.70
N TYR A 271 0.48 -3.95 -18.27
CA TYR A 271 0.73 -5.37 -18.04
C TYR A 271 0.74 -6.09 -19.40
N SER A 272 1.91 -6.52 -19.86
CA SER A 272 2.06 -7.22 -21.14
C SER A 272 1.52 -8.65 -21.13
N ASN A 273 1.35 -9.22 -19.92
CA ASN A 273 0.72 -10.52 -19.69
C ASN A 273 0.12 -10.60 -18.28
N GLN A 274 -0.48 -11.76 -17.96
CA GLN A 274 -1.20 -11.99 -16.70
C GLN A 274 -0.32 -12.59 -15.57
N SER A 275 1.02 -12.51 -15.68
CA SER A 275 1.92 -13.12 -14.69
C SER A 275 1.96 -12.37 -13.35
N GLY A 276 1.68 -11.06 -13.35
CA GLY A 276 1.89 -10.20 -12.18
C GLY A 276 3.36 -10.07 -11.79
N SER A 277 4.28 -10.28 -12.74
CA SER A 277 5.72 -10.13 -12.55
C SER A 277 6.14 -8.72 -12.92
N TRP A 278 7.09 -8.11 -12.22
CA TRP A 278 7.56 -6.77 -12.61
C TRP A 278 8.13 -6.73 -14.04
N GLN A 279 8.67 -7.85 -14.52
CA GLN A 279 9.19 -8.02 -15.88
C GLN A 279 8.11 -7.98 -16.96
N SER A 280 6.83 -8.21 -16.61
CA SER A 280 5.71 -8.02 -17.54
C SER A 280 5.20 -6.59 -17.58
N ILE A 281 5.78 -5.68 -16.79
CA ILE A 281 5.38 -4.27 -16.79
C ILE A 281 6.17 -3.53 -17.87
N GLU A 282 5.45 -3.01 -18.85
CA GLU A 282 5.98 -2.12 -19.88
C GLU A 282 5.65 -0.68 -19.53
N ALA A 283 6.61 0.22 -19.70
CA ALA A 283 6.39 1.65 -19.58
C ALA A 283 6.24 2.25 -20.98
N GLU A 284 5.03 2.69 -21.32
CA GLU A 284 4.73 3.28 -22.63
C GLU A 284 5.53 4.57 -22.81
N ASN A 285 6.24 4.71 -23.94
CA ASN A 285 7.14 5.83 -24.23
C ASN A 285 8.22 6.06 -23.15
N GLY A 286 8.60 5.02 -22.40
CA GLY A 286 9.55 5.14 -21.31
C GLY A 286 10.22 3.83 -20.95
N LYS A 287 10.68 3.74 -19.71
CA LYS A 287 11.41 2.60 -19.18
C LYS A 287 11.17 2.44 -17.69
N VAL A 288 10.82 1.22 -17.27
CA VAL A 288 10.78 0.82 -15.86
C VAL A 288 12.17 0.96 -15.23
N ASN A 289 12.26 1.62 -14.07
CA ASN A 289 13.52 2.02 -13.42
C ASN A 289 14.43 2.91 -14.30
N GLY A 290 13.86 3.62 -15.28
CA GLY A 290 14.62 4.46 -16.21
C GLY A 290 15.26 5.71 -15.58
N ARG A 291 14.81 6.15 -14.41
CA ARG A 291 15.22 7.41 -13.77
C ARG A 291 15.63 7.27 -12.30
N GLN A 292 15.92 6.06 -11.81
CA GLN A 292 16.18 5.82 -10.37
C GLN A 292 17.23 6.76 -9.76
N ASN A 293 18.40 6.95 -10.39
CA ASN A 293 19.43 7.85 -9.87
C ASN A 293 18.96 9.31 -9.75
N GLN A 294 18.15 9.77 -10.72
CA GLN A 294 17.58 11.13 -10.69
C GLN A 294 16.50 11.22 -9.61
N ALA A 295 15.64 10.21 -9.50
CA ALA A 295 14.62 10.13 -8.46
C ALA A 295 15.23 10.16 -7.05
N ASP A 296 16.36 9.48 -6.83
CA ASP A 296 17.10 9.52 -5.57
C ASP A 296 17.67 10.92 -5.27
N ALA A 297 18.14 11.63 -6.28
CA ALA A 297 18.62 13.01 -6.14
C ALA A 297 17.47 13.98 -5.86
N ASP A 298 16.37 13.83 -6.58
CA ASP A 298 15.13 14.60 -6.41
C ASP A 298 14.56 14.42 -5.01
N PHE A 299 14.50 13.19 -4.51
CA PHE A 299 13.99 12.88 -3.17
C PHE A 299 14.76 13.67 -2.11
N LYS A 300 16.10 13.65 -2.18
CA LYS A 300 16.96 14.43 -1.27
C LYS A 300 16.75 15.93 -1.41
N ALA A 301 16.59 16.43 -2.64
CA ALA A 301 16.32 17.83 -2.90
C ALA A 301 14.98 18.27 -2.27
N LEU A 302 13.90 17.53 -2.53
CA LEU A 302 12.55 17.78 -2.01
C LEU A 302 12.47 17.70 -0.48
N GLN A 303 13.17 16.73 0.12
CA GLN A 303 13.28 16.59 1.58
C GLN A 303 13.98 17.82 2.20
N SER A 304 15.00 18.36 1.52
CA SER A 304 15.68 19.60 1.93
C SER A 304 14.93 20.90 1.60
N GLY A 305 13.70 20.81 1.07
CA GLY A 305 12.88 21.97 0.71
C GLY A 305 13.26 22.66 -0.61
N LYS A 306 14.11 22.03 -1.43
CA LYS A 306 14.43 22.53 -2.78
C LYS A 306 13.39 22.08 -3.78
N SER A 307 13.17 22.88 -4.81
CA SER A 307 12.35 22.51 -5.96
C SER A 307 13.12 21.58 -6.89
N VAL A 308 12.39 20.68 -7.56
CA VAL A 308 12.91 19.83 -8.64
C VAL A 308 12.35 20.35 -9.96
N GLU A 309 13.22 20.64 -10.92
CA GLU A 309 12.82 21.02 -12.26
C GLU A 309 12.42 19.78 -13.05
N LYS A 310 11.34 19.89 -13.82
CA LYS A 310 10.92 18.85 -14.76
C LYS A 310 11.89 18.91 -15.94
N GLU A 311 12.77 17.94 -16.10
CA GLU A 311 13.52 17.80 -17.35
C GLU A 311 12.52 17.52 -18.48
N GLU A 312 12.21 18.55 -19.27
CA GLU A 312 11.69 18.34 -20.60
C GLU A 312 12.83 17.82 -21.47
N THR A 313 12.72 16.58 -21.91
CA THR A 313 13.61 15.97 -22.91
C THR A 313 13.46 16.70 -24.24
N SER A 314 14.09 17.86 -24.38
CA SER A 314 14.26 18.54 -25.67
C SER A 314 15.58 18.07 -26.30
N SER A 315 15.43 17.19 -27.27
CA SER A 315 16.49 16.84 -28.20
C SER A 315 16.91 18.09 -28.99
N SER A 316 18.07 18.65 -28.65
CA SER A 316 18.77 19.56 -29.56
C SER A 316 20.28 19.39 -29.43
N SER A 317 20.81 18.55 -30.31
CA SER A 317 22.22 18.55 -30.68
C SER A 317 22.57 19.90 -31.31
N ARG A 318 23.41 20.69 -30.63
CA ARG A 318 24.16 21.75 -31.29
C ARG A 318 25.51 21.99 -30.62
N SER A 319 26.49 21.33 -31.22
CA SER A 319 27.91 21.66 -31.37
C SER A 319 28.43 22.87 -30.61
N SER A 320 29.36 22.58 -29.70
CA SER A 320 30.26 23.52 -29.05
C SER A 320 31.31 24.08 -30.01
N SER A 321 31.43 25.40 -30.05
CA SER A 321 32.69 26.05 -30.40
C SER A 321 32.73 27.46 -29.81
N THR A 322 33.41 27.64 -28.68
CA THR A 322 34.25 28.83 -28.49
C THR A 322 35.24 28.65 -27.35
N SER A 323 36.49 28.85 -27.74
CA SER A 323 37.69 29.09 -26.95
C SER A 323 37.49 30.09 -25.81
N SER A 324 38.05 29.78 -24.64
CA SER A 324 38.41 30.82 -23.67
C SER A 324 39.89 30.72 -23.30
N THR A 325 40.48 31.88 -23.50
CA THR A 325 41.85 32.35 -23.34
C THR A 325 42.35 32.22 -21.91
N SER A 326 43.61 31.84 -21.79
CA SER A 326 44.46 31.99 -20.62
C SER A 326 44.72 33.46 -20.28
N SER A 327 44.56 33.83 -19.02
CA SER A 327 45.26 34.97 -18.43
C SER A 327 45.83 34.58 -17.07
N SER A 328 47.15 34.50 -17.05
CA SER A 328 48.02 34.41 -15.89
C SER A 328 48.03 35.74 -15.12
N SER A 329 48.10 35.64 -13.79
CA SER A 329 48.91 36.57 -13.01
C SER A 329 49.33 35.90 -11.70
N SER A 330 50.62 35.56 -11.70
CA SER A 330 51.48 35.20 -10.59
C SER A 330 51.43 36.15 -9.41
N SER A 331 51.55 35.63 -8.19
CA SER A 331 52.71 35.96 -7.35
C SER A 331 52.96 34.88 -6.29
N SER A 332 54.20 34.43 -6.32
CA SER A 332 54.85 33.44 -5.47
C SER A 332 55.75 34.14 -4.45
N SER A 333 55.85 33.61 -3.25
CA SER A 333 57.10 33.34 -2.50
C SER A 333 56.72 32.80 -1.10
N SER A 334 56.98 31.53 -0.78
CA SER A 334 58.27 30.91 -0.38
C SER A 334 58.85 31.59 0.86
N SER A 335 59.27 30.95 1.95
CA SER A 335 59.78 29.60 2.25
C SER A 335 59.83 29.49 3.80
N THR A 336 60.11 28.41 4.53
CA THR A 336 61.17 27.38 4.47
C THR A 336 60.90 26.45 5.68
N SER A 337 60.68 25.15 5.47
CA SER A 337 61.59 24.02 5.79
C SER A 337 61.90 23.74 7.28
N SER A 338 61.51 22.55 7.75
CA SER A 338 62.47 21.53 8.24
C SER A 338 61.76 20.21 8.55
N SER A 339 62.21 19.16 7.86
CA SER A 339 61.93 17.74 8.06
C SER A 339 62.78 17.13 9.18
N SER A 340 62.26 16.11 9.89
CA SER A 340 62.90 14.77 9.97
C SER A 340 62.17 13.82 10.94
N SER A 341 61.63 12.74 10.36
CA SER A 341 61.69 11.33 10.80
C SER A 341 61.74 10.94 12.29
N SER A 342 60.87 10.02 12.69
CA SER A 342 61.28 8.72 13.24
C SER A 342 60.11 7.73 13.35
N SER A 343 60.43 6.50 12.99
CA SER A 343 59.63 5.27 12.91
C SER A 343 59.51 4.52 14.25
N SER A 344 58.71 3.43 14.20
CA SER A 344 58.71 2.23 15.08
C SER A 344 57.84 2.33 16.36
N SER A 345 57.18 1.31 16.89
CA SER A 345 56.78 -0.04 16.44
C SER A 345 56.11 -0.75 17.64
N LEU A 346 55.14 -1.63 17.35
CA LEU A 346 54.86 -2.92 18.02
C LEU A 346 54.14 -3.02 19.39
N SER A 347 53.19 -3.98 19.35
CA SER A 347 52.87 -5.07 20.29
C SER A 347 52.00 -4.88 21.54
N SER A 348 50.73 -5.28 21.36
CA SER A 348 50.00 -6.39 22.03
C SER A 348 50.55 -7.06 23.31
N SER A 349 49.66 -7.20 24.31
CA SER A 349 49.37 -8.43 25.09
C SER A 349 48.27 -8.11 26.13
N SER A 350 47.06 -8.65 26.02
CA SER A 350 46.57 -9.94 26.58
C SER A 350 46.75 -10.09 28.09
N SER A 351 45.65 -10.17 28.86
CA SER A 351 45.15 -11.45 29.41
C SER A 351 44.11 -11.26 30.52
N SER A 352 43.06 -12.05 30.38
CA SER A 352 41.94 -12.43 31.25
C SER A 352 42.31 -13.22 32.51
N SER A 353 41.45 -13.16 33.54
CA SER A 353 40.91 -14.28 34.37
C SER A 353 40.26 -13.70 35.64
N GLU A 354 38.96 -13.90 35.91
CA GLU A 354 38.37 -14.97 36.77
C GLU A 354 38.88 -14.93 38.24
N SER A 355 38.13 -15.14 39.31
CA SER A 355 36.71 -15.43 39.59
C SER A 355 36.54 -15.49 41.13
N SER A 356 35.31 -15.21 41.61
CA SER A 356 34.60 -15.84 42.75
C SER A 356 35.18 -15.89 44.19
N SER A 357 34.39 -15.40 45.17
CA SER A 357 33.72 -16.18 46.24
C SER A 357 33.29 -15.23 47.40
N THR A 358 32.02 -15.14 47.82
CA THR A 358 31.11 -16.02 48.61
C THR A 358 30.98 -15.54 50.08
N PHE A 359 29.80 -15.81 50.68
CA PHE A 359 29.31 -15.67 52.07
C PHE A 359 28.40 -14.45 52.33
N SER A 360 27.06 -14.61 52.39
CA SER A 360 26.21 -15.23 53.44
C SER A 360 26.00 -14.29 54.63
N SER A 361 24.87 -14.21 55.34
CA SER A 361 23.47 -14.64 55.24
C SER A 361 22.77 -14.05 56.50
N GLU A 362 21.43 -14.13 56.52
CA GLU A 362 20.52 -14.05 57.69
C GLU A 362 20.00 -12.67 58.12
N LYS A 363 18.78 -12.51 58.67
CA LYS A 363 17.43 -13.11 58.53
C LYS A 363 16.53 -12.33 59.52
N SER A 364 15.20 -12.33 59.27
CA SER A 364 14.10 -12.05 60.23
C SER A 364 13.85 -10.57 60.61
N SER A 365 12.65 -10.05 60.90
CA SER A 365 11.27 -10.57 60.93
C SER A 365 10.26 -9.40 61.09
N SER A 366 9.05 -9.62 60.56
CA SER A 366 7.72 -9.01 60.77
C SER A 366 7.44 -8.00 61.92
N SER A 367 6.57 -7.02 61.65
CA SER A 367 5.32 -6.77 62.43
C SER A 367 4.34 -5.82 61.70
N LYS A 368 3.03 -6.06 61.93
CA LYS A 368 1.83 -5.35 61.44
C LYS A 368 1.55 -4.08 62.28
N LEU A 369 0.92 -3.03 61.73
CA LEU A 369 -0.51 -2.69 61.93
C LEU A 369 -0.91 -1.40 61.18
N SER A 370 -2.22 -1.32 60.93
CA SER A 370 -3.05 -0.44 60.10
C SER A 370 -3.23 1.02 60.58
N SER A 371 -3.42 1.98 59.66
CA SER A 371 -4.67 2.75 59.59
C SER A 371 -4.78 3.64 58.32
N THR A 372 -6.04 3.73 57.90
CA THR A 372 -6.72 4.26 56.72
C THR A 372 -6.58 5.77 56.49
N ILE A 373 -6.56 6.23 55.23
CA ILE A 373 -7.48 7.23 54.63
C ILE A 373 -7.32 7.21 53.09
N SER A 374 -8.47 7.18 52.43
CA SER A 374 -8.71 7.07 51.00
C SER A 374 -8.40 8.35 50.21
N SER A 375 -7.85 8.21 49.01
CA SER A 375 -8.18 9.05 47.86
C SER A 375 -7.85 8.31 46.56
N SER A 376 -8.90 7.98 45.82
CA SER A 376 -8.88 7.24 44.56
C SER A 376 -8.24 8.04 43.42
N SER A 377 -7.20 7.48 42.80
CA SER A 377 -6.78 7.81 41.43
C SER A 377 -6.49 6.48 40.73
N SER A 378 -7.40 6.07 39.87
CA SER A 378 -7.28 4.83 39.10
C SER A 378 -6.55 5.13 37.80
N THR A 379 -5.23 4.93 37.81
CA THR A 379 -4.42 4.75 36.60
C THR A 379 -4.82 3.43 35.96
N LYS A 380 -5.45 3.46 34.78
CA LYS A 380 -5.67 2.24 33.99
C LYS A 380 -4.35 1.84 33.35
N ILE A 381 -3.77 0.75 33.85
CA ILE A 381 -2.63 0.07 33.26
C ILE A 381 -3.16 -0.82 32.13
N TYR A 382 -2.73 -0.58 30.90
CA TYR A 382 -2.90 -1.51 29.78
C TYR A 382 -1.88 -2.65 29.92
N PRO A 383 -2.28 -3.93 29.74
CA PRO A 383 -1.33 -5.03 29.86
C PRO A 383 -0.37 -5.05 28.66
N LYS A 384 0.93 -5.03 28.96
CA LYS A 384 1.99 -5.41 28.02
C LYS A 384 1.79 -6.84 27.55
N TYR A 385 1.72 -7.06 26.25
CA TYR A 385 1.73 -8.41 25.68
C TYR A 385 3.16 -8.98 25.64
N VAL A 386 3.35 -10.10 26.35
CA VAL A 386 4.53 -10.97 26.23
C VAL A 386 4.14 -12.17 25.39
N VAL A 387 4.72 -12.30 24.20
CA VAL A 387 4.59 -13.50 23.37
C VAL A 387 5.34 -14.64 24.05
N THR A 388 4.62 -15.62 24.57
CA THR A 388 5.21 -16.83 25.14
C THR A 388 5.13 -17.95 24.09
N SER A 389 6.27 -18.36 23.53
CA SER A 389 6.36 -19.51 22.64
C SER A 389 6.05 -20.80 23.40
N LYS A 390 4.98 -21.49 23.01
CA LYS A 390 4.57 -22.76 23.62
C LYS A 390 5.31 -23.92 22.95
N SER A 391 6.17 -24.59 23.73
CA SER A 391 6.86 -25.82 23.36
C SER A 391 5.89 -27.02 23.25
N ILE A 392 6.08 -27.84 22.22
CA ILE A 392 5.35 -29.09 21.96
C ILE A 392 5.89 -30.20 22.89
N PRO A 393 5.04 -31.11 23.45
CA PRO A 393 5.51 -32.17 24.32
C PRO A 393 6.08 -33.38 23.55
N THR A 394 7.20 -33.88 24.05
CA THR A 394 7.91 -35.09 23.65
C THR A 394 7.14 -36.35 24.08
N VAL A 395 6.92 -37.29 23.17
CA VAL A 395 6.50 -38.67 23.48
C VAL A 395 7.72 -39.57 23.33
N SER A 396 8.09 -40.24 24.43
CA SER A 396 9.13 -41.26 24.47
C SER A 396 8.69 -42.54 23.74
N ALA A 397 9.55 -43.06 22.87
CA ALA A 397 9.49 -44.44 22.39
C ALA A 397 10.88 -45.08 22.49
N ASN A 398 10.89 -46.30 23.01
CA ASN A 398 12.05 -47.13 23.35
C ASN A 398 13.00 -47.42 22.18
N GLU A 399 14.26 -47.65 22.56
CA GLU A 399 15.34 -48.24 21.74
C GLU A 399 14.92 -49.52 20.99
N SER A 400 15.36 -49.63 19.73
CA SER A 400 16.10 -50.82 19.30
C SER A 400 17.00 -50.51 18.10
N THR A 401 18.19 -51.06 18.18
CA THR A 401 19.35 -51.03 17.30
C THR A 401 19.09 -51.54 15.87
N HIS A 402 19.68 -50.90 14.84
CA HIS A 402 20.68 -51.53 13.96
C HIS A 402 21.08 -50.64 12.75
N ASN A 403 22.40 -50.40 12.69
CA ASN A 403 23.32 -50.34 11.54
C ASN A 403 22.93 -49.63 10.23
N SER A 404 23.77 -48.64 9.88
CA SER A 404 23.84 -47.99 8.57
C SER A 404 24.77 -48.73 7.61
N THR A 405 24.36 -48.88 6.35
CA THR A 405 25.28 -48.97 5.20
C THR A 405 24.60 -48.50 3.90
N SER A 406 25.19 -47.45 3.34
CA SER A 406 25.48 -47.12 1.94
C SER A 406 24.63 -47.60 0.74
N ALA A 407 24.45 -46.63 -0.18
CA ALA A 407 24.68 -46.68 -1.63
C ALA A 407 23.47 -46.70 -2.59
N ALA A 408 23.63 -45.81 -3.58
CA ALA A 408 22.95 -45.56 -4.85
C ALA A 408 22.41 -46.79 -5.62
N HIS A 409 21.29 -46.60 -6.35
CA HIS A 409 21.27 -46.56 -7.84
C HIS A 409 19.84 -46.43 -8.43
N THR A 410 19.77 -45.65 -9.50
CA THR A 410 18.93 -45.70 -10.72
C THR A 410 17.88 -46.81 -10.87
N SER A 411 16.66 -46.45 -11.31
CA SER A 411 16.12 -46.75 -12.67
C SER A 411 14.58 -46.87 -12.70
N THR A 412 13.92 -46.06 -13.55
CA THR A 412 12.68 -46.38 -14.28
C THR A 412 12.91 -47.60 -15.21
N PRO A 413 11.90 -48.34 -15.75
CA PRO A 413 10.71 -47.77 -16.41
C PRO A 413 9.39 -48.60 -16.46
N GLN A 414 8.35 -47.93 -16.99
CA GLN A 414 7.35 -48.40 -17.99
C GLN A 414 6.16 -49.35 -17.66
N THR A 415 4.96 -48.76 -17.85
CA THR A 415 3.79 -49.20 -18.68
C THR A 415 3.04 -50.51 -18.40
N SER A 416 1.72 -50.39 -18.17
CA SER A 416 0.60 -50.75 -19.09
C SER A 416 -0.72 -50.80 -18.28
N LEU A 417 -1.76 -50.03 -18.60
CA LEU A 417 -2.79 -50.14 -19.65
C LEU A 417 -3.90 -51.19 -19.39
N ALA A 418 -5.13 -50.68 -19.54
CA ALA A 418 -6.44 -51.34 -19.72
C ALA A 418 -7.15 -51.91 -18.49
N ALA A 419 -8.48 -51.93 -18.37
CA ALA A 419 -9.63 -51.16 -18.86
C ALA A 419 -10.87 -52.00 -18.49
N GLN A 420 -11.99 -51.33 -18.19
CA GLN A 420 -13.37 -51.85 -18.28
C GLN A 420 -13.75 -52.94 -17.24
N THR A 421 -14.95 -53.03 -16.67
CA THR A 421 -16.29 -52.58 -17.10
C THR A 421 -17.26 -52.63 -15.91
N SER A 422 -18.33 -51.86 -16.06
CA SER A 422 -19.52 -51.62 -15.24
C SER A 422 -20.55 -52.76 -15.14
N SER A 423 -21.30 -52.80 -14.02
CA SER A 423 -22.72 -53.22 -13.91
C SER A 423 -23.22 -52.95 -12.46
N SER A 424 -24.02 -51.91 -12.19
CA SER A 424 -25.50 -51.81 -12.25
C SER A 424 -26.26 -52.24 -10.97
N ILE A 425 -26.71 -51.21 -10.22
CA ILE A 425 -28.08 -50.95 -9.68
C ILE A 425 -28.79 -52.05 -8.86
N SER A 426 -29.16 -51.72 -7.61
CA SER A 426 -30.57 -51.78 -7.14
C SER A 426 -30.80 -50.97 -5.84
N ASN A 427 -31.95 -50.29 -5.82
CA ASN A 427 -32.51 -49.42 -4.77
C ASN A 427 -33.21 -50.22 -3.67
N SER A 428 -33.25 -49.69 -2.44
CA SER A 428 -34.51 -49.51 -1.66
C SER A 428 -34.35 -48.67 -0.38
N SER A 429 -35.24 -47.65 -0.28
CA SER A 429 -35.94 -47.03 0.87
C SER A 429 -35.88 -47.71 2.26
N SER A 430 -36.05 -47.08 3.44
CA SER A 430 -36.49 -45.75 3.91
C SER A 430 -36.50 -45.74 5.47
N SER A 431 -36.32 -44.56 6.10
CA SER A 431 -36.79 -44.11 7.45
C SER A 431 -36.37 -44.92 8.71
N THR A 432 -35.96 -44.37 9.87
CA THR A 432 -36.45 -43.19 10.63
C THR A 432 -35.51 -42.87 11.82
N SER A 433 -35.32 -41.57 12.11
CA SER A 433 -35.13 -40.90 13.43
C SER A 433 -34.21 -41.48 14.53
N ASN A 434 -33.13 -40.76 14.90
CA ASN A 434 -33.00 -39.97 16.15
C ASN A 434 -31.55 -39.55 16.48
N ASN A 435 -31.41 -38.28 16.83
CA ASN A 435 -30.47 -37.64 17.77
C ASN A 435 -28.93 -37.78 17.68
N ALA A 436 -28.35 -36.57 17.55
CA ALA A 436 -27.22 -36.02 18.31
C ALA A 436 -25.77 -36.14 17.77
N ALA A 437 -25.06 -35.01 17.97
CA ALA A 437 -23.62 -34.80 18.08
C ALA A 437 -22.81 -34.45 16.80
N ILE A 438 -22.60 -33.13 16.65
CA ILE A 438 -21.31 -32.43 16.53
C ILE A 438 -20.24 -33.06 15.63
N ILE A 439 -19.98 -32.42 14.49
CA ILE A 439 -18.61 -32.12 14.04
C ILE A 439 -18.60 -30.66 13.56
N GLY A 440 -17.97 -29.80 14.36
CA GLY A 440 -17.81 -28.38 14.09
C GLY A 440 -16.98 -28.16 12.84
N ILE A 441 -17.59 -27.53 11.85
CA ILE A 441 -16.91 -27.01 10.67
C ILE A 441 -16.30 -25.68 11.12
N SER A 442 -14.98 -25.56 11.02
CA SER A 442 -14.25 -24.31 11.31
C SER A 442 -14.78 -23.19 10.42
N PRO A 443 -15.15 -22.01 10.96
CA PRO A 443 -15.54 -20.89 10.11
C PRO A 443 -14.27 -20.28 9.51
N LEU A 444 -14.21 -20.30 8.18
CA LEU A 444 -13.27 -19.52 7.39
C LEU A 444 -13.40 -18.04 7.76
N VAL A 445 -12.30 -17.42 8.16
CA VAL A 445 -12.18 -15.99 8.38
C VAL A 445 -11.92 -15.32 7.03
N PHE A 446 -12.99 -14.88 6.38
CA PHE A 446 -12.94 -13.99 5.22
C PHE A 446 -12.95 -12.55 5.72
N LEU A 447 -11.83 -11.85 5.67
CA LEU A 447 -11.83 -10.39 5.73
C LEU A 447 -12.37 -9.90 4.37
N PRO A 448 -13.39 -9.02 4.32
CA PRO A 448 -13.74 -8.36 3.08
C PRO A 448 -12.72 -7.24 2.85
N LEU A 449 -11.56 -7.59 2.28
CA LEU A 449 -10.68 -6.62 1.63
C LEU A 449 -11.16 -6.49 0.17
N LEU A 450 -12.27 -5.79 -0.03
CA LEU A 450 -12.67 -5.31 -1.35
C LEU A 450 -13.38 -3.96 -1.17
N LEU A 451 -12.72 -2.90 -1.63
CA LEU A 451 -13.27 -1.54 -1.79
C LEU A 451 -13.56 -0.78 -0.47
N ILE A 452 -12.56 -0.60 0.40
CA ILE A 452 -12.59 0.48 1.41
C ILE A 452 -11.93 1.75 0.91
#